data_AF-A0A3P8UZW4-F1
#
_entry.id   AF-A0A3P8UZW4-F1
#
_cell.length_a   1.000
_cell.length_b   1.000
_cell.length_c   1.000
_cell.angle_alpha   90.00
_cell.angle_beta   90.00
_cell.angle_gamma   90.00
#
_symmetry.space_group_name_H-M   'P 1'
#
loop_
_entity.id
_entity.type
_entity.pdbx_description
1 polymer ?
#
loop_
_entity_poly.entity_id
_entity_poly.type
_entity_poly.pdbx_seq_one_letter_code
_entity_poly.pdbx_strand_id
1 'polypeptide(L)'
;MLALRWIVAHRRLPLVLKTSVSSPCVTSLTHLRPCGSLQHRFLSSGRNSSAPTPKAKLATRLLVTVLFGGGVLAAWWYVHEEKKQMQRQQRVEQLRQLTLGRGNFSLLDHRGQRRTKHDFLALPQVQPLFITVDPERDDVAAVARYIKDFHPRLIGLTGTLEEVKEAGQDFRVYSSAGPKDEDGDYIVDHTVLIYLISPDGLLLDYYNRTKNEEQMVENIRNHIRTYCKKKS
;
A
#
# COMPACT_ATOMS: atom_id res chain seq x y z
N MET A 1 -16.20 15.15 -12.86
CA MET A 1 -16.58 14.83 -11.47
C MET A 1 -16.83 13.32 -11.32
N LEU A 2 -15.76 12.51 -11.35
CA LEU A 2 -15.83 11.06 -11.51
C LEU A 2 -15.56 10.32 -10.19
N ALA A 3 -16.60 9.58 -9.76
CA ALA A 3 -16.56 8.26 -9.14
C ALA A 3 -15.70 8.06 -7.87
N LEU A 4 -16.36 8.05 -6.71
CA LEU A 4 -15.95 7.29 -5.54
C LEU A 4 -17.13 6.44 -5.08
N ARG A 5 -17.29 5.32 -5.79
CA ARG A 5 -18.03 4.13 -5.37
C ARG A 5 -17.08 3.36 -4.43
N TRP A 6 -17.61 2.78 -3.36
CA TRP A 6 -16.99 1.83 -2.41
C TRP A 6 -16.22 2.38 -1.20
N ILE A 7 -16.87 2.40 -0.03
CA ILE A 7 -16.33 1.89 1.26
C ILE A 7 -17.50 1.42 2.15
N VAL A 8 -18.04 0.21 1.96
CA VAL A 8 -18.72 -0.54 3.06
C VAL A 8 -18.63 -2.04 2.77
N ALA A 9 -17.78 -2.77 3.51
CA ALA A 9 -17.89 -4.22 3.66
C ALA A 9 -18.08 -4.54 5.15
N HIS A 10 -19.20 -5.21 5.43
CA HIS A 10 -19.79 -5.46 6.74
C HIS A 10 -18.96 -6.36 7.67
N ARG A 11 -19.15 -6.17 8.98
CA ARG A 11 -18.82 -7.16 10.03
C ARG A 11 -19.79 -8.35 9.98
N ARG A 12 -19.26 -9.58 10.10
CA ARG A 12 -19.61 -10.58 11.14
C ARG A 12 -18.72 -11.83 11.01
N LEU A 13 -18.02 -12.15 12.10
CA LEU A 13 -17.52 -13.51 12.42
C LEU A 13 -18.72 -14.35 12.93
N PRO A 14 -18.68 -15.70 12.85
CA PRO A 14 -18.03 -16.48 13.91
C PRO A 14 -17.20 -17.70 13.46
N LEU A 15 -16.27 -18.05 14.35
CA LEU A 15 -15.56 -19.30 14.61
C LEU A 15 -16.12 -20.60 14.00
N VAL A 16 -15.24 -21.53 13.60
CA VAL A 16 -14.95 -22.80 14.33
C VAL A 16 -13.92 -23.67 13.56
N LEU A 17 -13.04 -24.26 14.38
CA LEU A 17 -12.02 -25.30 14.22
C LEU A 17 -12.18 -26.39 13.13
N LYS A 18 -11.04 -26.81 12.56
CA LYS A 18 -10.51 -28.20 12.51
C LYS A 18 -9.10 -28.19 11.87
N THR A 19 -8.03 -28.53 12.60
CA THR A 19 -7.34 -29.85 12.58
C THR A 19 -7.10 -30.33 11.14
N SER A 20 -5.89 -30.56 10.63
CA SER A 20 -4.95 -31.62 11.04
C SER A 20 -4.43 -32.27 9.75
N VAL A 21 -3.10 -32.37 9.62
CA VAL A 21 -2.36 -33.55 9.12
C VAL A 21 -2.07 -33.72 7.61
N SER A 22 -0.79 -34.10 7.41
CA SER A 22 -0.19 -35.00 6.41
C SER A 22 -0.02 -34.57 4.95
N SER A 23 1.25 -34.36 4.58
CA SER A 23 1.86 -34.97 3.38
C SER A 23 1.70 -36.50 3.40
N PRO A 24 1.72 -37.19 2.25
CA PRO A 24 3.01 -37.70 1.79
C PRO A 24 3.22 -37.77 0.26
N CYS A 25 4.50 -37.81 -0.07
CA CYS A 25 5.16 -38.38 -1.25
C CYS A 25 4.54 -39.71 -1.72
N VAL A 26 4.38 -39.92 -3.04
CA VAL A 26 4.63 -41.22 -3.71
C VAL A 26 5.11 -41.02 -5.16
N THR A 27 6.10 -41.84 -5.48
CA THR A 27 6.93 -42.07 -6.66
C THR A 27 6.25 -42.84 -7.82
N SER A 28 6.82 -42.66 -9.03
CA SER A 28 7.06 -43.68 -10.08
C SER A 28 5.92 -44.20 -10.99
N LEU A 29 6.18 -44.23 -12.31
CA LEU A 29 6.13 -45.40 -13.23
C LEU A 29 6.28 -44.88 -14.70
N THR A 30 7.43 -45.02 -15.36
CA THR A 30 7.76 -46.06 -16.38
C THR A 30 6.78 -46.24 -17.55
N HIS A 31 7.23 -46.04 -18.80
CA HIS A 31 7.24 -47.03 -19.92
C HIS A 31 7.68 -46.38 -21.27
N LEU A 32 8.81 -46.83 -21.86
CA LEU A 32 8.96 -47.61 -23.13
C LEU A 32 8.76 -46.83 -24.46
N ARG A 33 9.83 -46.51 -25.23
CA ARG A 33 10.45 -47.23 -26.41
C ARG A 33 9.72 -46.98 -27.77
N PRO A 34 10.31 -47.26 -28.98
CA PRO A 34 11.66 -47.00 -29.53
C PRO A 34 11.65 -46.60 -31.05
N CYS A 35 12.84 -46.63 -31.72
CA CYS A 35 13.11 -46.75 -33.19
C CYS A 35 13.06 -45.45 -34.04
N GLY A 36 13.97 -45.13 -34.98
CA GLY A 36 15.14 -45.77 -35.58
C GLY A 36 16.02 -44.73 -36.34
N SER A 37 17.35 -44.85 -36.27
CA SER A 37 18.29 -45.12 -37.38
C SER A 37 18.27 -44.18 -38.60
N LEU A 38 19.35 -43.41 -38.80
CA LEU A 38 20.02 -43.32 -40.11
C LEU A 38 21.46 -42.80 -39.95
N GLN A 39 22.37 -43.51 -40.62
CA GLN A 39 23.83 -43.41 -40.54
C GLN A 39 24.34 -42.39 -41.56
N HIS A 40 25.43 -41.68 -41.24
CA HIS A 40 26.50 -41.48 -42.21
C HIS A 40 27.86 -41.51 -41.50
N ARG A 41 28.71 -42.37 -42.04
CA ARG A 41 30.09 -42.68 -41.62
C ARG A 41 31.01 -41.91 -42.57
N PHE A 42 32.05 -41.24 -42.09
CA PHE A 42 33.35 -41.20 -42.77
C PHE A 42 34.49 -40.89 -41.79
N LEU A 43 35.61 -41.55 -42.04
CA LEU A 43 36.73 -41.89 -41.15
C LEU A 43 37.80 -40.79 -41.08
N SER A 44 38.51 -40.69 -39.94
CA SER A 44 39.96 -40.86 -39.94
C SER A 44 40.54 -41.04 -38.52
N SER A 45 41.07 -42.24 -38.31
CA SER A 45 42.33 -42.57 -37.63
C SER A 45 42.77 -41.78 -36.38
N GLY A 46 42.70 -42.47 -35.24
CA GLY A 46 43.45 -42.17 -34.02
C GLY A 46 43.39 -43.37 -33.08
N ARG A 47 44.38 -44.26 -33.15
CA ARG A 47 44.51 -45.46 -32.33
C ARG A 47 44.77 -45.11 -30.85
N ASN A 48 44.06 -45.85 -30.00
CA ASN A 48 44.44 -46.38 -28.69
C ASN A 48 44.84 -45.39 -27.58
N SER A 49 44.06 -45.36 -26.49
CA SER A 49 44.43 -46.06 -25.25
C SER A 49 43.39 -45.82 -24.15
N SER A 50 42.93 -46.91 -23.56
CA SER A 50 42.12 -46.97 -22.35
C SER A 50 42.85 -46.35 -21.15
N ALA A 51 42.23 -45.38 -20.49
CA ALA A 51 42.55 -44.99 -19.13
C ALA A 51 41.24 -44.71 -18.35
N PRO A 52 41.04 -45.29 -17.15
CA PRO A 52 39.87 -44.98 -16.34
C PRO A 52 40.03 -43.56 -15.79
N THR A 53 39.18 -42.63 -16.24
CA THR A 53 39.20 -41.25 -15.73
C THR A 53 38.50 -41.18 -14.37
N PRO A 54 39.10 -40.52 -13.37
CA PRO A 54 38.50 -40.40 -12.04
C PRO A 54 37.37 -39.37 -12.08
N LYS A 55 36.14 -39.82 -12.35
CA LYS A 55 34.91 -39.00 -12.39
C LYS A 55 34.61 -38.23 -11.09
N ALA A 56 35.27 -38.58 -9.99
CA ALA A 56 35.05 -37.99 -8.68
C ALA A 56 35.55 -36.53 -8.53
N LYS A 57 36.60 -36.09 -9.25
CA LYS A 57 37.22 -34.77 -9.00
C LYS A 57 36.40 -33.57 -9.48
N LEU A 58 35.63 -33.72 -10.56
CA LEU A 58 34.82 -32.62 -11.10
C LEU A 58 33.55 -32.40 -10.26
N ALA A 59 32.92 -33.50 -9.81
CA ALA A 59 31.74 -33.47 -8.96
C ALA A 59 32.04 -32.80 -7.61
N THR A 60 33.19 -33.11 -6.98
CA THR A 60 33.61 -32.45 -5.73
C THR A 60 33.83 -30.95 -5.92
N ARG A 61 34.45 -30.52 -7.04
CA ARG A 61 34.66 -29.10 -7.31
C ARG A 61 33.34 -28.36 -7.54
N LEU A 62 32.42 -28.93 -8.32
CA LEU A 62 31.08 -28.36 -8.53
C LEU A 62 30.30 -28.24 -7.23
N LEU A 63 30.36 -29.26 -6.36
CA LEU A 63 29.71 -29.21 -5.05
C LEU A 63 30.24 -28.07 -4.18
N VAL A 64 31.56 -27.89 -4.16
CA VAL A 64 32.20 -26.79 -3.42
C VAL A 64 31.78 -25.43 -3.99
N THR A 65 31.71 -25.27 -5.31
CA THR A 65 31.27 -24.01 -5.93
C THR A 65 29.80 -23.71 -5.62
N VAL A 66 28.92 -24.71 -5.60
CA VAL A 66 27.50 -24.53 -5.27
C VAL A 66 27.32 -24.17 -3.79
N LEU A 67 28.09 -24.79 -2.89
CA LEU A 67 28.04 -24.45 -1.45
C LEU A 67 28.50 -23.02 -1.19
N PHE A 68 29.62 -22.60 -1.80
CA PHE A 68 30.10 -21.22 -1.66
C PHE A 68 29.17 -20.21 -2.34
N GLY A 69 28.73 -20.48 -3.58
CA GLY A 69 27.83 -19.60 -4.31
C GLY A 69 26.46 -19.46 -3.64
N GLY A 70 25.90 -20.58 -3.13
CA GLY A 70 24.65 -20.59 -2.39
C GLY A 70 24.73 -19.84 -1.06
N GLY A 71 25.84 -19.98 -0.33
CA GLY A 71 26.08 -19.23 0.92
C GLY A 71 26.15 -17.71 0.70
N VAL A 72 26.87 -17.27 -0.34
CA VAL A 72 26.97 -15.85 -0.70
C VAL A 72 25.63 -15.28 -1.14
N LEU A 73 24.86 -16.00 -1.97
CA LEU A 73 23.52 -15.57 -2.39
C LEU A 73 22.54 -15.51 -1.22
N ALA A 74 22.58 -16.48 -0.30
CA ALA A 74 21.74 -16.49 0.89
C ALA A 74 22.07 -15.31 1.82
N ALA A 75 23.36 -15.02 2.05
CA ALA A 75 23.78 -13.87 2.85
C ALA A 75 23.41 -12.54 2.16
N TRP A 76 23.58 -12.43 0.84
CA TRP A 76 23.16 -11.25 0.08
C TRP A 76 21.64 -11.07 0.13
N TRP A 77 20.86 -12.13 -0.06
CA TRP A 77 19.41 -12.12 0.05
C TRP A 77 18.95 -11.71 1.46
N TYR A 78 19.58 -12.27 2.50
CA TYR A 78 19.31 -11.94 3.90
C TYR A 78 19.56 -10.45 4.19
N VAL A 79 20.74 -9.94 3.83
CA VAL A 79 21.09 -8.53 4.00
C VAL A 79 20.20 -7.61 3.15
N HIS A 80 19.83 -8.05 1.96
CA HIS A 80 18.95 -7.28 1.07
C HIS A 80 17.54 -7.15 1.66
N GLU A 81 17.03 -8.21 2.29
CA GLU A 81 15.70 -8.21 2.91
C GLU A 81 15.67 -7.38 4.21
N GLU A 82 16.73 -7.44 5.04
CA GLU A 82 16.89 -6.53 6.19
C GLU A 82 16.97 -5.06 5.75
N LYS A 83 17.76 -4.74 4.71
CA LYS A 83 17.87 -3.37 4.19
C LYS A 83 16.52 -2.86 3.67
N LYS A 84 15.70 -3.70 3.05
CA LYS A 84 14.33 -3.30 2.64
C LYS A 84 13.47 -2.95 3.87
N GLN A 85 13.59 -3.69 4.96
CA GLN A 85 12.84 -3.41 6.19
C GLN A 85 13.31 -2.12 6.86
N MET A 86 14.62 -1.91 6.96
CA MET A 86 15.20 -0.69 7.51
C MET A 86 14.83 0.54 6.67
N GLN A 87 14.89 0.44 5.33
CA GLN A 87 14.47 1.54 4.45
C GLN A 87 12.97 1.84 4.56
N ARG A 88 12.13 0.82 4.74
CA ARG A 88 10.70 1.01 4.99
C ARG A 88 10.47 1.74 6.32
N GLN A 89 11.21 1.38 7.37
CA GLN A 89 11.12 2.04 8.67
C GLN A 89 11.62 3.48 8.62
N GLN A 90 12.77 3.73 8.00
CA GLN A 90 13.34 5.07 7.84
C GLN A 90 12.43 5.99 7.02
N ARG A 91 11.80 5.49 5.93
CA ARG A 91 10.79 6.29 5.20
C ARG A 91 9.59 6.64 6.09
N VAL A 92 9.10 5.69 6.87
CA VAL A 92 7.97 5.92 7.78
C VAL A 92 8.34 6.93 8.87
N GLU A 93 9.57 6.89 9.38
CA GLU A 93 10.05 7.85 10.37
C GLU A 93 10.27 9.25 9.79
N GLN A 94 10.82 9.35 8.58
CA GLN A 94 10.91 10.62 7.84
C GLN A 94 9.53 11.22 7.58
N LEU A 95 8.55 10.39 7.19
CA LEU A 95 7.15 10.82 7.03
C LEU A 95 6.53 11.27 8.36
N ARG A 96 6.88 10.64 9.49
CA ARG A 96 6.45 11.07 10.84
C ARG A 96 7.07 12.40 11.28
N GLN A 97 8.29 12.71 10.84
CA GLN A 97 8.94 14.00 11.11
C GLN A 97 8.33 15.15 10.31
N LEU A 98 7.68 14.86 9.16
CA LEU A 98 6.85 15.80 8.43
C LEU A 98 5.51 15.93 9.17
N THR A 99 5.51 16.73 10.24
CA THR A 99 4.42 17.03 11.18
C THR A 99 3.12 17.50 10.52
N LEU A 100 2.45 16.61 9.79
CA LEU A 100 1.22 16.87 9.08
C LEU A 100 0.04 16.91 10.05
N GLY A 101 -0.75 17.98 9.95
CA GLY A 101 -1.98 18.19 10.70
C GLY A 101 -1.76 18.65 12.14
N ARG A 102 -0.63 19.27 12.51
CA ARG A 102 -0.40 19.70 13.90
C ARG A 102 -1.23 20.91 14.33
N GLY A 103 -1.67 21.74 13.37
CA GLY A 103 -2.55 22.86 13.66
C GLY A 103 -3.97 22.42 14.02
N ASN A 104 -4.66 23.35 14.67
CA ASN A 104 -6.04 23.20 15.10
C ASN A 104 -6.92 23.96 14.13
N PHE A 105 -7.22 23.35 12.98
CA PHE A 105 -8.19 23.93 12.07
C PHE A 105 -9.54 24.10 12.78
N SER A 106 -10.21 25.21 12.48
CA SER A 106 -11.54 25.56 12.99
C SER A 106 -12.42 25.87 11.79
N LEU A 107 -13.20 24.87 11.37
CA LEU A 107 -13.99 24.92 10.14
C LEU A 107 -15.48 24.73 10.45
N LEU A 108 -16.34 25.19 9.57
CA LEU A 108 -17.78 24.94 9.60
C LEU A 108 -18.08 23.58 8.99
N ASP A 109 -18.89 22.78 9.66
CA ASP A 109 -19.45 21.59 9.06
C ASP A 109 -20.57 21.92 8.07
N HIS A 110 -20.98 20.92 7.31
CA HIS A 110 -22.10 20.97 6.38
C HIS A 110 -23.47 21.27 7.04
N ARG A 111 -23.54 21.39 8.37
CA ARG A 111 -24.72 21.83 9.14
C ARG A 111 -24.56 23.25 9.66
N GLY A 112 -23.45 23.92 9.36
CA GLY A 112 -23.10 25.25 9.83
C GLY A 112 -22.53 25.28 11.26
N GLN A 113 -22.17 24.14 11.85
CA GLN A 113 -21.56 24.10 13.18
C GLN A 113 -20.04 24.19 13.09
N ARG A 114 -19.42 25.01 13.92
CA ARG A 114 -17.96 25.09 14.01
C ARG A 114 -17.40 23.83 14.66
N ARG A 115 -16.46 23.19 13.98
CA ARG A 115 -15.76 21.96 14.40
C ARG A 115 -14.26 22.19 14.36
N THR A 116 -13.59 21.64 15.35
CA THR A 116 -12.14 21.64 15.47
C THR A 116 -11.59 20.23 15.27
N LYS A 117 -10.29 20.12 15.02
CA LYS A 117 -9.59 18.83 14.95
C LYS A 117 -9.91 17.91 16.14
N HIS A 118 -9.97 18.47 17.35
CA HIS A 118 -10.19 17.72 18.59
C HIS A 118 -11.57 17.03 18.66
N ASP A 119 -12.58 17.60 18.02
CA ASP A 119 -13.94 17.04 17.99
C ASP A 119 -14.00 15.70 17.24
N PHE A 120 -13.01 15.42 16.39
CA PHE A 120 -12.91 14.19 15.61
C PHE A 120 -12.01 13.13 16.26
N LEU A 121 -11.14 13.51 17.19
CA LEU A 121 -10.23 12.59 17.87
C LEU A 121 -10.94 11.69 18.89
N ALA A 122 -12.10 12.11 19.39
CA ALA A 122 -12.88 11.36 20.38
C ALA A 122 -13.79 10.26 19.78
N LEU A 123 -13.82 10.10 18.45
CA LEU A 123 -14.77 9.20 17.80
C LEU A 123 -14.32 7.72 17.84
N PRO A 124 -15.22 6.77 18.17
CA PRO A 124 -14.87 5.35 18.38
C PRO A 124 -14.60 4.58 17.08
N GLN A 125 -14.85 5.19 15.92
CA GLN A 125 -14.73 4.54 14.61
C GLN A 125 -14.16 5.53 13.59
N VAL A 126 -13.50 5.01 12.55
CA VAL A 126 -12.98 5.77 11.41
C VAL A 126 -14.04 6.72 10.86
N GLN A 127 -13.81 8.02 11.02
CA GLN A 127 -14.70 9.09 10.60
C GLN A 127 -14.18 9.66 9.27
N PRO A 128 -14.89 9.49 8.15
CA PRO A 128 -14.52 10.14 6.90
C PRO A 128 -14.84 11.64 6.97
N LEU A 129 -13.86 12.47 6.64
CA LEU A 129 -13.97 13.92 6.55
C LEU A 129 -13.70 14.36 5.11
N PHE A 130 -14.48 15.32 4.64
CA PHE A 130 -14.26 16.01 3.38
C PHE A 130 -14.04 17.49 3.70
N ILE A 131 -12.88 18.03 3.33
CA ILE A 131 -12.56 19.45 3.49
C ILE A 131 -12.53 20.05 2.09
N THR A 132 -13.34 21.08 1.83
CA THR A 132 -13.23 21.80 0.55
C THR A 132 -11.92 22.58 0.50
N VAL A 133 -11.36 22.71 -0.71
CA VAL A 133 -10.21 23.57 -1.00
C VAL A 133 -10.61 24.93 -1.55
N ASP A 134 -11.88 25.10 -1.93
CA ASP A 134 -12.40 26.28 -2.61
C ASP A 134 -13.71 26.78 -1.96
N PRO A 135 -13.59 27.51 -0.83
CA PRO A 135 -14.76 28.00 -0.12
C PRO A 135 -15.53 29.10 -0.86
N GLU A 136 -14.99 29.69 -1.94
CA GLU A 136 -15.72 30.69 -2.74
C GLU A 136 -16.90 30.06 -3.50
N ARG A 137 -16.73 28.81 -3.96
CA ARG A 137 -17.76 28.03 -4.67
C ARG A 137 -18.53 27.11 -3.72
N ASP A 138 -17.83 26.53 -2.75
CA ASP A 138 -18.34 25.48 -1.88
C ASP A 138 -18.86 26.04 -0.55
N ASP A 139 -20.05 26.67 -0.61
CA ASP A 139 -20.77 27.08 0.59
C ASP A 139 -21.28 25.87 1.40
N VAL A 140 -21.70 26.12 2.65
CA VAL A 140 -22.21 25.07 3.56
C VAL A 140 -23.34 24.26 2.90
N ALA A 141 -24.22 24.91 2.13
CA ALA A 141 -25.34 24.26 1.47
C ALA A 141 -24.92 23.39 0.27
N ALA A 142 -23.95 23.84 -0.54
CA ALA A 142 -23.35 23.10 -1.63
C ALA A 142 -22.64 21.85 -1.10
N VAL A 143 -21.80 22.00 -0.08
CA VAL A 143 -21.11 20.88 0.56
C VAL A 143 -22.12 19.88 1.15
N ALA A 144 -23.18 20.36 1.81
CA ALA A 144 -24.23 19.51 2.36
C ALA A 144 -24.98 18.71 1.28
N ARG A 145 -25.26 19.33 0.13
CA ARG A 145 -25.86 18.63 -1.02
C ARG A 145 -24.90 17.59 -1.58
N TYR A 146 -23.64 17.95 -1.76
CA TYR A 146 -22.61 17.05 -2.29
C TYR A 146 -22.45 15.79 -1.44
N ILE A 147 -22.20 15.93 -0.14
CA ILE A 147 -21.93 14.77 0.73
C ILE A 147 -23.13 13.83 0.89
N LYS A 148 -24.36 14.33 0.66
CA LYS A 148 -25.60 13.55 0.79
C LYS A 148 -25.66 12.39 -0.19
N ASP A 149 -25.05 12.55 -1.37
CA ASP A 149 -25.02 11.54 -2.43
C ASP A 149 -23.98 10.44 -2.19
N PHE A 150 -23.06 10.62 -1.22
CA PHE A 150 -21.99 9.66 -0.94
C PHE A 150 -22.32 8.72 0.21
N HIS A 151 -22.26 9.21 1.45
CA HIS A 151 -22.43 8.37 2.63
C HIS A 151 -22.93 9.20 3.82
N PRO A 152 -23.93 8.73 4.60
CA PRO A 152 -24.54 9.50 5.68
C PRO A 152 -23.58 9.81 6.85
N ARG A 153 -22.48 9.08 6.96
CA ARG A 153 -21.40 9.36 7.92
C ARG A 153 -20.40 10.39 7.44
N LEU A 154 -20.37 10.76 6.16
CA LEU A 154 -19.41 11.72 5.64
C LEU A 154 -19.72 13.09 6.22
N ILE A 155 -18.71 13.72 6.81
CA ILE A 155 -18.82 15.09 7.32
C ILE A 155 -18.05 15.98 6.36
N GLY A 156 -18.76 16.89 5.69
CA GLY A 156 -18.16 17.97 4.93
C GLY A 156 -17.79 19.15 5.84
N LEU A 157 -16.64 19.75 5.58
CA LEU A 157 -16.08 20.91 6.26
C LEU A 157 -15.76 22.00 5.22
N THR A 158 -16.16 23.23 5.51
CA THR A 158 -15.91 24.45 4.75
C THR A 158 -15.66 25.61 5.72
N GLY A 159 -15.34 26.80 5.24
CA GLY A 159 -15.00 27.94 6.09
C GLY A 159 -14.69 29.18 5.27
N THR A 160 -13.98 30.13 5.86
CA THR A 160 -13.42 31.25 5.11
C THR A 160 -12.21 30.82 4.29
N LEU A 161 -11.82 31.61 3.29
CA LEU A 161 -10.62 31.35 2.48
C LEU A 161 -9.36 31.23 3.35
N GLU A 162 -9.27 32.02 4.42
CA GLU A 162 -8.16 32.00 5.36
C GLU A 162 -8.14 30.71 6.19
N GLU A 163 -9.29 30.31 6.75
CA GLU A 163 -9.42 29.08 7.55
C GLU A 163 -9.13 27.83 6.71
N VAL A 164 -9.63 27.78 5.48
CA VAL A 164 -9.39 26.67 4.55
C VAL A 164 -7.93 26.63 4.12
N LYS A 165 -7.31 27.79 3.86
CA LYS A 165 -5.89 27.87 3.51
C LYS A 165 -4.99 27.45 4.66
N GLU A 166 -5.30 27.83 5.90
CA GLU A 166 -4.59 27.38 7.10
C GLU A 166 -4.70 25.86 7.25
N ALA A 167 -5.91 25.31 7.13
CA ALA A 167 -6.13 23.87 7.15
C ALA A 167 -5.37 23.15 6.02
N GLY A 168 -5.36 23.71 4.81
CA GLY A 168 -4.60 23.19 3.67
C GLY A 168 -3.10 23.17 3.92
N GLN A 169 -2.54 24.21 4.55
CA GLN A 169 -1.13 24.28 4.91
C GLN A 169 -0.75 23.23 5.95
N ASP A 170 -1.58 23.01 6.96
CA ASP A 170 -1.37 21.98 7.99
C ASP A 170 -1.23 20.57 7.38
N PHE A 171 -2.04 20.27 6.37
CA PHE A 171 -2.01 18.99 5.66
C PHE A 171 -1.10 18.99 4.43
N ARG A 172 -0.36 20.09 4.17
CA ARG A 172 0.46 20.31 2.97
C ARG A 172 -0.29 20.02 1.67
N VAL A 173 -1.57 20.35 1.65
CA VAL A 173 -2.40 20.31 0.45
C VAL A 173 -2.11 21.57 -0.35
N TYR A 174 -1.52 21.40 -1.53
CA TYR A 174 -1.36 22.49 -2.49
C TYR A 174 -2.64 22.61 -3.31
N SER A 175 -3.19 23.83 -3.32
CA SER A 175 -4.30 24.23 -4.18
C SER A 175 -3.89 25.51 -4.92
N SER A 176 -4.04 25.52 -6.24
CA SER A 176 -3.87 26.71 -7.06
C SER A 176 -5.12 26.91 -7.90
N ALA A 177 -5.74 28.08 -7.77
CA ALA A 177 -6.78 28.49 -8.70
C ALA A 177 -6.12 28.85 -10.04
N GLY A 178 -6.59 28.24 -11.13
CA GLY A 178 -6.22 28.63 -12.49
C GLY A 178 -6.78 30.00 -12.87
N PRO A 179 -6.36 30.55 -14.02
CA PRO A 179 -6.94 31.78 -14.54
C PRO A 179 -8.45 31.58 -14.80
N LYS A 180 -9.24 32.62 -14.51
CA LYS A 180 -10.67 32.65 -14.83
C LYS A 180 -10.86 32.82 -16.34
N ASP A 181 -11.81 32.07 -16.90
CA ASP A 181 -12.22 32.22 -18.29
C ASP A 181 -13.15 33.44 -18.48
N GLU A 182 -13.63 33.64 -19.71
CA GLU A 182 -14.53 34.76 -20.06
C GLU A 182 -15.88 34.70 -19.33
N ASP A 183 -16.31 33.50 -18.91
CA ASP A 183 -17.55 33.27 -18.16
C ASP A 183 -17.32 33.30 -16.63
N GLY A 184 -16.08 33.49 -16.18
CA GLY A 184 -15.69 33.55 -14.78
C GLY A 184 -15.52 32.18 -14.11
N ASP A 185 -15.59 31.07 -14.85
CA ASP A 185 -15.25 29.73 -14.35
C ASP A 185 -13.73 29.55 -14.31
N TYR A 186 -13.27 28.74 -13.37
CA TYR A 186 -11.86 28.41 -13.21
C TYR A 186 -11.69 26.99 -12.71
N ILE A 187 -10.56 26.39 -13.09
CA ILE A 187 -10.15 25.08 -12.64
C ILE A 187 -9.20 25.25 -11.46
N VAL A 188 -9.48 24.54 -10.36
CA VAL A 188 -8.57 24.48 -9.22
C VAL A 188 -7.76 23.20 -9.29
N ASP A 189 -6.46 23.36 -9.52
CA ASP A 189 -5.50 22.28 -9.38
C ASP A 189 -5.29 21.99 -7.90
N HIS A 190 -5.72 20.81 -7.45
CA HIS A 190 -5.52 20.36 -6.08
C HIS A 190 -4.95 18.93 -6.05
N THR A 191 -4.14 18.68 -5.02
CA THR A 191 -3.55 17.35 -4.81
C THR A 191 -4.61 16.39 -4.24
N VAL A 192 -4.95 15.33 -4.99
CA VAL A 192 -5.96 14.33 -4.57
C VAL A 192 -5.30 13.25 -3.69
N LEU A 193 -5.12 13.57 -2.41
CA LEU A 193 -4.62 12.64 -1.39
C LEU A 193 -5.65 12.45 -0.28
N ILE A 194 -5.80 11.21 0.17
CA ILE A 194 -6.61 10.82 1.33
C ILE A 194 -5.65 10.55 2.47
N TYR A 195 -5.79 11.26 3.58
CA TYR A 195 -4.94 11.10 4.76
C TYR A 195 -5.62 10.21 5.81
N LEU A 196 -4.85 9.29 6.39
CA LEU A 196 -5.27 8.50 7.54
C LEU A 196 -4.63 9.06 8.80
N ILE A 197 -5.46 9.56 9.71
CA ILE A 197 -5.01 10.20 10.96
C ILE A 197 -5.39 9.29 12.14
N SER A 198 -4.48 9.15 13.10
CA SER A 198 -4.73 8.42 14.35
C SER A 198 -5.62 9.22 15.32
N PRO A 199 -6.24 8.57 16.32
CA PRO A 199 -6.93 9.26 17.40
C PRO A 199 -6.04 10.21 18.21
N ASP A 200 -4.72 10.05 18.15
CA ASP A 200 -3.76 10.97 18.78
C ASP A 200 -3.47 12.20 17.90
N GLY A 201 -4.11 12.30 16.73
CA GLY A 201 -3.92 13.38 15.78
C GLY A 201 -2.63 13.28 14.96
N LEU A 202 -2.02 12.10 14.88
CA LEU A 202 -0.80 11.84 14.11
C LEU A 202 -1.15 11.25 12.74
N LEU A 203 -0.43 11.65 11.70
CA LEU A 203 -0.56 11.02 10.39
C LEU A 203 -0.01 9.58 10.42
N LEU A 204 -0.82 8.62 9.96
CA LEU A 204 -0.46 7.20 9.88
C LEU A 204 -0.08 6.78 8.46
N ASP A 205 -0.88 7.16 7.48
CA ASP A 205 -0.72 6.75 6.07
C ASP A 205 -1.40 7.77 5.16
N TYR A 206 -1.10 7.73 3.86
CA TYR A 206 -1.80 8.50 2.83
C TYR A 206 -2.09 7.62 1.61
N TYR A 207 -3.22 7.87 0.96
CA TYR A 207 -3.67 7.12 -0.20
C TYR A 207 -3.85 8.08 -1.38
N ASN A 208 -3.31 7.68 -2.53
CA ASN A 208 -3.56 8.34 -3.80
C ASN A 208 -4.70 7.62 -4.53
N ARG A 209 -5.16 8.22 -5.64
CA ARG A 209 -6.22 7.63 -6.48
C ARG A 209 -5.82 6.28 -7.13
N THR A 210 -4.54 5.92 -7.19
CA THR A 210 -4.09 4.68 -7.84
C THR A 210 -4.10 3.46 -6.92
N LYS A 211 -4.37 3.64 -5.62
CA LYS A 211 -4.47 2.53 -4.65
C LYS A 211 -5.77 1.75 -4.83
N ASN A 212 -5.67 0.41 -4.81
CA ASN A 212 -6.84 -0.49 -4.80
C ASN A 212 -7.53 -0.46 -3.42
N GLU A 213 -8.85 -0.54 -3.41
CA GLU A 213 -9.72 -0.55 -2.23
C GLU A 213 -9.35 -1.66 -1.25
N GLU A 214 -9.11 -2.88 -1.72
CA GLU A 214 -8.76 -4.02 -0.87
C GLU A 214 -7.47 -3.74 -0.07
N GLN A 215 -6.47 -3.15 -0.73
CA GLN A 215 -5.21 -2.78 -0.08
C GLN A 215 -5.41 -1.65 0.92
N MET A 216 -6.26 -0.67 0.61
CA MET A 216 -6.57 0.44 1.52
C MET A 216 -7.27 -0.08 2.79
N VAL A 217 -8.27 -0.94 2.63
CA VAL A 217 -9.01 -1.54 3.75
C VAL A 217 -8.08 -2.38 4.62
N GLU A 218 -7.21 -3.18 4.02
CA GLU A 218 -6.26 -4.01 4.77
C GLU A 218 -5.22 -3.15 5.51
N ASN A 219 -4.70 -2.10 4.88
CA ASN A 219 -3.80 -1.14 5.53
C ASN A 219 -4.48 -0.49 6.75
N ILE A 220 -5.70 0.02 6.59
CA ILE A 220 -6.45 0.65 7.69
C ILE A 220 -6.68 -0.34 8.84
N ARG A 221 -7.09 -1.58 8.56
CA ARG A 221 -7.26 -2.62 9.58
C ARG A 221 -5.96 -2.89 10.33
N ASN A 222 -4.84 -2.95 9.63
CA ASN A 222 -3.53 -3.19 10.23
C ASN A 222 -3.07 -2.01 11.10
N HIS A 223 -3.34 -0.78 10.68
CA HIS A 223 -3.11 0.40 11.51
C HIS A 223 -3.94 0.37 12.80
N ILE A 224 -5.24 0.04 12.71
CA ILE A 224 -6.13 -0.07 13.88
C ILE A 224 -5.62 -1.14 14.85
N ARG A 225 -5.30 -2.35 14.35
CA ARG A 225 -4.76 -3.44 15.18
C ARG A 225 -3.47 -3.04 15.89
N THR A 226 -2.55 -2.42 15.15
CA THR A 226 -1.26 -1.98 15.68
C THR A 226 -1.43 -0.90 16.75
N TYR A 227 -2.34 0.06 16.52
CA TYR A 227 -2.67 1.11 17.48
C TYR A 227 -3.26 0.52 18.78
N CYS A 228 -4.23 -0.38 18.68
CA CYS A 228 -4.81 -1.05 19.84
C CYS A 228 -3.76 -1.84 20.64
N LYS A 229 -2.86 -2.56 19.96
CA LYS A 229 -1.79 -3.34 20.61
C LYS A 229 -0.77 -2.45 21.34
N LYS A 230 -0.49 -1.25 20.84
CA LYS A 230 0.46 -0.32 21.49
C LYS A 230 -0.12 0.31 22.77
N LYS A 231 -1.45 0.41 22.86
CA LYS A 231 -2.17 1.06 23.97
C LYS A 231 -2.57 0.10 25.08
N SER A 232 -2.62 -1.21 24.80
CA SER A 232 -2.81 -2.30 25.77
C SER A 232 -1.51 -2.66 26.47
#